data_AF-A0AAU6YYB8-F1
#
_entry.id   AF-A0AAU6YYB8-F1
#
_cell.length_a   1.000
_cell.length_b   1.000
_cell.length_c   1.000
_cell.angle_alpha   90.00
_cell.angle_beta   90.00
_cell.angle_gamma   90.00
#
_symmetry.space_group_name_H-M   'P 1'
#
loop_
_entity.id
_entity.type
_entity.pdbx_description
1 polymer ?
#
loop_
_entity_poly.entity_id
_entity_poly.type
_entity_poly.pdbx_seq_one_letter_code
_entity_poly.pdbx_strand_id
1 'polypeptide(L)'
;MAGQFEIFTDAEANVRFRLLGPDGTVLAVSKAYEDKRAAAEGIMAVRECAGTGLIKEVRSNAWGGTGTNRPGLPTPAHRRHRHVPAV
;
A
#
# COMPACT_ATOMS: atom_id res chain seq x y z
N MET A 1 -18.01 7.12 -13.17
CA MET A 1 -18.63 5.77 -13.22
C MET A 1 -18.20 4.99 -11.99
N ALA A 2 -19.09 4.17 -11.42
CA ALA A 2 -18.77 3.35 -10.25
C ALA A 2 -17.96 2.12 -10.66
N GLY A 3 -17.10 1.62 -9.76
CA GLY A 3 -16.42 0.34 -9.97
C GLY A 3 -17.40 -0.84 -10.02
N GLN A 4 -17.01 -1.94 -10.67
CA GLN A 4 -17.85 -3.12 -10.88
C GLN A 4 -17.25 -4.36 -10.21
N PHE A 5 -18.09 -5.17 -9.57
CA PHE A 5 -17.70 -6.49 -9.07
C PHE A 5 -18.03 -7.55 -10.10
N GLU A 6 -17.09 -8.44 -10.39
CA GLU A 6 -17.27 -9.59 -11.27
C GLU A 6 -16.93 -10.88 -10.54
N ILE A 7 -17.82 -11.88 -10.61
CA ILE A 7 -17.57 -13.24 -10.12
C ILE A 7 -17.09 -14.08 -11.30
N PHE A 8 -15.98 -14.79 -11.11
CA PHE A 8 -15.41 -15.69 -12.12
C PHE A 8 -14.92 -16.97 -11.47
N THR A 9 -14.80 -18.02 -12.27
CA THR A 9 -14.16 -19.27 -11.85
C THR A 9 -12.74 -19.28 -12.39
N ASP A 10 -11.77 -19.51 -11.51
CA ASP A 10 -10.36 -19.60 -11.87
C ASP A 10 -10.02 -20.94 -12.55
N ALA A 11 -8.80 -21.09 -13.07
CA ALA A 11 -8.34 -22.32 -13.72
C ALA A 11 -8.39 -23.54 -12.79
N GLU A 12 -8.27 -23.31 -11.48
CA GLU A 12 -8.37 -24.32 -10.43
C GLU A 12 -9.83 -24.65 -10.01
N ALA A 13 -10.83 -24.26 -10.80
CA ALA A 13 -12.26 -24.41 -10.49
C ALA A 13 -12.72 -23.69 -9.21
N ASN A 14 -11.89 -22.79 -8.67
CA ASN A 14 -12.22 -21.98 -7.50
C ASN A 14 -13.08 -20.77 -7.89
N VAL A 15 -14.11 -20.46 -7.10
CA VAL A 15 -14.92 -19.26 -7.31
C VAL A 15 -14.24 -18.06 -6.67
N ARG A 16 -13.98 -17.01 -7.44
CA ARG A 16 -13.38 -15.75 -6.97
C ARG A 16 -14.21 -14.58 -7.47
N PHE A 17 -14.03 -13.43 -6.85
CA PHE A 17 -14.50 -12.17 -7.40
C PHE A 17 -13.37 -11.15 -7.50
N ARG A 18 -13.52 -10.20 -8.41
CA ARG A 18 -12.63 -9.05 -8.56
C ARG A 18 -13.42 -7.75 -8.57
N LEU A 19 -12.80 -6.70 -8.08
CA LEU A 19 -13.30 -5.33 -8.19
C LEU A 19 -12.54 -4.62 -9.31
N LEU A 20 -13.27 -4.09 -10.28
CA LEU A 20 -12.75 -3.30 -11.37
C LEU A 20 -13.00 -1.81 -11.11
N GLY A 21 -12.00 -0.98 -11.42
CA GLY A 21 -12.15 0.47 -11.51
C GLY A 21 -12.96 0.90 -12.75
N PRO A 22 -13.26 2.19 -12.89
CA PRO A 22 -14.01 2.71 -14.05
C PRO A 22 -13.30 2.43 -15.39
N ASP A 23 -11.99 2.32 -15.38
CA ASP A 23 -11.16 2.06 -16.56
C ASP A 23 -10.91 0.55 -16.80
N GLY A 24 -11.61 -0.33 -16.08
CA GLY A 24 -11.44 -1.79 -16.18
C GLY A 24 -10.20 -2.34 -15.47
N THR A 25 -9.45 -1.49 -14.76
CA THR A 25 -8.28 -1.92 -13.98
C THR A 25 -8.71 -2.74 -12.76
N VAL A 26 -8.07 -3.87 -12.50
CA VAL A 26 -8.34 -4.69 -11.32
C VAL A 26 -7.79 -4.00 -10.07
N LEU A 27 -8.69 -3.60 -9.16
CA LEU A 27 -8.37 -2.93 -7.90
C LEU A 27 -8.18 -3.91 -6.74
N ALA A 28 -8.96 -5.00 -6.73
CA ALA A 28 -8.89 -6.02 -5.69
C ALA A 28 -9.35 -7.39 -6.23
N VAL A 29 -8.80 -8.46 -5.66
CA VAL A 29 -9.19 -9.85 -5.94
C VAL A 29 -9.47 -10.53 -4.61
N SER A 30 -10.56 -11.30 -4.56
CA SER A 30 -10.96 -12.03 -3.36
C SER A 30 -10.15 -13.31 -3.16
N LYS A 31 -10.29 -13.88 -1.96
CA LYS A 31 -9.94 -15.29 -1.73
C LYS A 31 -10.78 -16.23 -2.62
N ALA A 32 -10.34 -17.48 -2.72
CA ALA A 32 -11.17 -18.55 -3.25
C ALA A 32 -12.36 -18.82 -2.31
N TYR A 33 -13.53 -18.95 -2.91
CA TYR A 33 -14.77 -19.38 -2.29
C TYR A 33 -15.17 -20.74 -2.86
N GLU A 34 -15.91 -21.50 -2.06
CA GLU A 34 -16.49 -22.78 -2.45
C GLU A 34 -17.57 -22.62 -3.53
N ASP A 35 -18.42 -21.60 -3.40
CA ASP A 35 -19.60 -21.41 -4.26
C ASP A 35 -19.83 -19.94 -4.62
N LYS A 36 -20.59 -19.72 -5.70
CA LYS A 36 -21.02 -18.38 -6.16
C LYS A 36 -21.82 -17.61 -5.11
N ARG A 37 -22.60 -18.32 -4.29
CA ARG A 37 -23.37 -17.70 -3.19
C ARG A 37 -22.46 -17.14 -2.12
N ALA A 38 -21.46 -17.90 -1.69
CA ALA A 38 -20.46 -17.44 -0.72
C ALA A 38 -19.64 -16.25 -1.27
N ALA A 39 -19.32 -16.26 -2.57
CA ALA A 39 -18.69 -15.12 -3.22
C ALA A 39 -19.59 -13.87 -3.23
N ALA A 40 -20.90 -14.02 -3.50
CA ALA A 40 -21.87 -12.92 -3.46
C ALA A 40 -22.03 -12.33 -2.05
N GLU A 41 -22.10 -13.17 -1.02
CA GLU A 41 -22.10 -12.74 0.39
C GLU A 41 -20.80 -11.99 0.74
N GLY A 42 -19.66 -12.45 0.23
CA GLY A 42 -18.38 -11.74 0.33
C GLY A 42 -18.41 -10.35 -0.31
N ILE A 43 -19.02 -10.21 -1.49
CA ILE A 43 -19.19 -8.90 -2.15
C ILE A 43 -20.08 -7.98 -1.31
N MET A 44 -21.17 -8.49 -0.74
CA MET A 44 -22.05 -7.69 0.14
C MET A 44 -21.29 -7.17 1.35
N ALA A 45 -20.55 -8.05 2.04
CA ALA A 45 -19.71 -7.65 3.17
C ALA A 45 -18.65 -6.62 2.78
N VAL A 46 -17.99 -6.79 1.63
CA VAL A 46 -17.02 -5.80 1.13
C VAL A 46 -17.70 -4.47 0.83
N ARG A 47 -18.89 -4.44 0.23
CA ARG A 47 -19.61 -3.19 -0.03
C ARG A 47 -20.00 -2.46 1.25
N GLU A 48 -20.42 -3.20 2.27
CA GLU A 48 -20.78 -2.64 3.58
C GLU A 48 -19.54 -2.11 4.30
N CYS A 49 -18.45 -2.89 4.35
CA CYS A 49 -17.24 -2.52 5.06
C CYS A 49 -16.39 -1.47 4.32
N ALA A 50 -16.30 -1.51 2.98
CA ALA A 50 -15.40 -0.63 2.23
C ALA A 50 -15.91 0.81 2.15
N GLY A 51 -17.21 1.04 2.33
CA GLY A 51 -17.77 2.40 2.35
C GLY A 51 -17.29 3.24 3.54
N THR A 52 -16.99 2.59 4.67
CA THR A 52 -16.64 3.26 5.95
C THR A 52 -15.36 2.72 6.59
N GLY A 53 -14.72 1.74 5.97
CA GLY A 53 -13.57 1.03 6.50
C GLY A 53 -12.37 1.95 6.73
N LEU A 54 -11.78 1.85 7.93
CA LEU A 54 -10.57 2.58 8.28
C LEU A 54 -9.34 1.90 7.67
N ILE A 55 -8.42 2.70 7.14
CA ILE A 55 -7.13 2.22 6.65
C ILE A 55 -6.23 1.95 7.85
N LYS A 56 -5.78 0.70 8.00
CA LYS A 56 -4.83 0.29 9.03
C LYS A 56 -3.64 -0.42 8.41
N GLU A 57 -2.46 0.04 8.74
CA GLU A 57 -1.21 -0.62 8.41
C GLU A 57 -0.90 -1.73 9.43
N VAL A 58 -0.67 -2.95 8.97
CA VAL A 58 -0.51 -4.15 9.84
C VAL A 58 0.94 -4.63 9.90
N ARG A 59 1.73 -4.41 8.84
CA ARG A 59 3.17 -4.69 8.79
C ARG A 59 3.84 -3.75 7.80
N SER A 60 4.51 -2.71 8.30
CA SER A 60 5.67 -2.17 7.62
C SER A 60 6.87 -3.00 8.09
N ASN A 61 7.52 -3.76 7.19
CA ASN A 61 8.97 -3.62 7.26
C ASN A 61 9.22 -2.13 6.98
N ALA A 62 10.13 -1.48 7.69
CA ALA A 62 10.37 -0.07 7.46
C ALA A 62 10.55 0.10 5.95
N TRP A 63 9.59 0.78 5.29
CA TRP A 63 9.77 1.22 3.93
C TRP A 63 11.08 1.97 4.01
N GLY A 64 12.14 1.37 3.46
CA GLY A 64 13.48 1.89 3.52
C GLY A 64 13.43 3.17 2.74
N GLY A 65 13.01 4.24 3.43
CA GLY A 65 13.07 5.59 2.96
C GLY A 65 14.46 5.70 2.39
N THR A 66 14.49 5.88 1.07
CA THR A 66 15.69 6.06 0.28
C THR A 66 16.68 6.81 1.16
N GLY A 67 17.77 6.11 1.52
CA GLY A 67 18.90 6.76 2.16
C GLY A 67 19.18 7.97 1.31
N THR A 68 18.89 9.14 1.86
CA THR A 68 19.17 10.39 1.17
C THR A 68 20.68 10.43 1.12
N ASN A 69 21.22 9.97 -0.01
CA ASN A 69 22.53 10.36 -0.46
C ASN A 69 22.41 11.86 -0.72
N ARG A 70 22.46 12.67 0.35
CA ARG A 70 22.55 14.13 0.27
C ARG A 70 23.99 14.40 -0.17
N PRO A 71 24.24 14.76 -1.44
CA PRO A 71 25.56 15.23 -1.81
C PRO A 71 25.66 16.65 -1.23
N GLY A 72 26.58 16.86 -0.30
CA GLY A 72 26.95 18.21 0.12
C GLY A 72 26.51 18.63 1.52
N LEU A 73 26.81 17.84 2.55
CA LEU A 73 27.13 18.48 3.82
C LEU A 73 28.59 18.95 3.74
N PRO A 74 28.89 20.26 3.68
CA PRO A 74 30.26 20.71 3.77
C PRO A 74 30.80 20.33 5.14
N THR A 75 31.89 19.58 5.16
CA THR A 75 32.71 19.38 6.35
C THR A 75 33.13 20.77 6.86
N PRO A 76 32.88 21.13 8.13
CA PRO A 76 33.42 22.36 8.66
C PRO A 76 34.94 22.21 8.75
N ALA A 77 35.63 22.81 7.78
CA ALA A 77 37.08 22.96 7.79
C ALA A 77 37.48 23.96 8.89
N HIS A 78 38.28 23.46 9.83
CA HIS A 78 39.23 24.14 10.71
C HIS A 78 38.89 25.54 11.26
N ARG A 79 38.79 25.63 12.60
CA ARG A 79 39.29 26.81 13.33
C ARG A 79 40.53 26.41 14.14
N ARG A 80 41.70 26.67 13.58
CA ARG A 80 42.96 26.66 14.32
C ARG A 80 42.89 27.76 15.39
N HIS A 81 43.03 27.37 16.65
CA HIS A 81 43.27 28.29 17.75
C HIS A 81 44.58 29.05 17.47
N ARG A 82 44.47 30.32 17.04
CA ARG A 82 45.57 31.27 17.19
C ARG A 82 45.55 31.75 18.64
N HIS A 83 46.51 31.28 19.41
CA HIS A 83 46.90 31.90 20.68
C HIS A 83 47.44 33.30 20.36
N VAL A 84 46.88 34.32 21.02
CA VAL A 84 47.44 35.68 21.04
C VAL A 84 47.86 35.95 22.49
N PRO A 85 49.09 36.44 22.76
CA PRO A 85 49.56 36.71 24.12
C PRO A 85 49.34 38.17 24.52
N ALA A 86 49.12 38.40 25.83
CA ALA A 86 49.35 39.64 26.61
C ALA A 86 48.89 39.32 28.06
N VAL A 87 49.56 39.68 29.16
CA VAL A 87 50.64 40.61 29.52
C VAL A 87 51.42 40.00 30.69
#